data_AF-A0A7X8A572-F1
#
_entry.id   AF-A0A7X8A572-F1
#
_cell.length_a   1.000
_cell.length_b   1.000
_cell.length_c   1.000
_cell.angle_alpha   90.00
_cell.angle_beta   90.00
_cell.angle_gamma   90.00
#
_symmetry.space_group_name_H-M   'P 1'
#
loop_
_entity.id
_entity.type
_entity.pdbx_description
1 polymer ?
#
loop_
_entity_poly.entity_id
_entity_poly.type
_entity_poly.pdbx_seq_one_letter_code
_entity_poly.pdbx_strand_id
1 'polypeptide(L)'
;MLINGLERGFTEEIIKKTRDPRLGRDDGGAYVYTTSENIKVYIDEYYKFLETTDARVAKELDILARKIESTPADHEETLAFYRARKIILELLQKCIYQYYSDASNISSIMTPWCFGTTVLEKVEIYRDKISKGLVLDPNIPEYPFYVLQYMDEIYKKTLLEIFDFPEKAFSMRWQYTELLKRYSKVLSNVSNSLQNVLSMIKSYGQ
;
A
#
# COMPACT_ATOMS: atom_id res chain seq x y z
N MET A 1 7.61 14.13 -3.84
CA MET A 1 6.87 14.94 -2.84
C MET A 1 5.39 14.65 -3.04
N LEU A 2 4.63 14.53 -1.95
CA LEU A 2 3.18 14.33 -2.04
C LEU A 2 2.45 15.63 -2.45
N ILE A 3 1.18 15.52 -2.86
CA ILE A 3 0.41 16.67 -3.34
C ILE A 3 0.24 17.75 -2.27
N ASN A 4 0.19 17.35 -0.99
CA ASN A 4 0.08 18.25 0.15
C ASN A 4 1.41 18.89 0.58
N GLY A 5 2.49 18.67 -0.17
CA GLY A 5 3.81 19.20 0.14
C GLY A 5 4.60 18.40 1.18
N LEU A 6 4.11 17.24 1.64
CA LEU A 6 4.88 16.37 2.53
C LEU A 6 6.14 15.84 1.83
N GLU A 7 7.25 15.91 2.57
CA GLU A 7 8.53 15.35 2.17
C GLU A 7 8.68 13.89 2.62
N ARG A 8 9.48 13.14 1.88
CA ARG A 8 9.76 11.73 2.20
C ARG A 8 10.54 11.63 3.51
N GLY A 9 10.14 10.71 4.37
CA GLY A 9 10.82 10.45 5.64
C GLY A 9 12.28 10.02 5.42
N PHE A 10 12.51 9.02 4.57
CA PHE A 10 13.86 8.58 4.19
C PHE A 10 14.38 9.40 3.01
N THR A 11 14.87 10.61 3.30
CA THR A 11 15.64 11.41 2.34
C THR A 11 16.99 10.77 2.04
N GLU A 12 17.65 11.17 0.95
CA GLU A 12 19.01 10.71 0.64
C GLU A 12 20.01 10.96 1.77
N GLU A 13 19.87 12.08 2.49
CA GLU A 13 20.73 12.39 3.62
C GLU A 13 20.52 11.43 4.79
N ILE A 14 19.24 11.10 5.07
CA ILE A 14 18.89 10.15 6.12
C ILE A 14 19.37 8.76 5.73
N ILE A 15 19.12 8.31 4.49
CA ILE A 15 19.61 7.03 3.95
C ILE A 15 21.14 6.95 4.04
N LYS A 16 21.86 8.05 3.79
CA LYS A 16 23.33 8.11 3.91
C LYS A 16 23.80 7.93 5.35
N LYS A 17 23.07 8.47 6.33
CA LYS A 17 23.41 8.44 7.76
C LYS A 17 22.92 7.18 8.48
N THR A 18 21.88 6.52 7.98
CA THR A 18 21.29 5.32 8.57
C THR A 18 22.27 4.15 8.56
N ARG A 19 22.47 3.54 9.74
CA ARG A 19 23.35 2.38 9.95
C ARG A 19 22.58 1.07 10.20
N ASP A 20 21.33 1.00 9.74
CA ASP A 20 20.50 -0.18 9.92
C ASP A 20 21.04 -1.34 9.06
N PRO A 21 21.29 -2.54 9.63
CA PRO A 21 21.85 -3.67 8.88
C PRO A 21 20.93 -4.19 7.76
N ARG A 22 19.64 -3.82 7.78
CA ARG A 22 18.67 -4.18 6.74
C ARG A 22 18.78 -3.29 5.50
N LEU A 23 19.47 -2.16 5.60
CA LEU A 23 19.69 -1.22 4.50
C LEU A 23 20.86 -1.70 3.62
N GLY A 24 20.52 -2.20 2.44
CA GLY A 24 21.50 -2.53 1.40
C GLY A 24 21.64 -1.42 0.36
N ARG A 25 22.72 -1.50 -0.43
CA ARG A 25 22.95 -0.65 -1.59
C ARG A 25 23.57 -1.45 -2.72
N ASP A 26 23.06 -1.27 -3.93
CA ASP A 26 23.66 -1.77 -5.16
C ASP A 26 23.39 -0.80 -6.32
N ASP A 27 23.66 -1.24 -7.55
CA ASP A 27 23.53 -0.40 -8.76
C ASP A 27 22.12 0.17 -8.95
N GLY A 28 21.09 -0.46 -8.36
CA GLY A 28 19.70 0.00 -8.37
C GLY A 28 19.36 1.02 -7.29
N GLY A 29 20.31 1.36 -6.40
CA GLY A 29 20.12 2.33 -5.31
C GLY A 29 19.97 1.69 -3.93
N ALA A 30 19.37 2.42 -2.99
CA ALA A 30 19.17 1.98 -1.62
C ALA A 30 17.93 1.06 -1.51
N TYR A 31 18.07 -0.05 -0.80
CA TYR A 31 17.01 -1.05 -0.67
C TYR A 31 16.95 -1.66 0.72
N VAL A 32 15.82 -2.30 1.02
CA VAL A 32 15.64 -3.15 2.21
C VAL A 32 15.08 -4.50 1.82
N TYR A 33 15.35 -5.52 2.63
CA TYR A 33 14.57 -6.75 2.60
C TYR A 33 13.37 -6.60 3.55
N THR A 34 12.17 -6.80 3.04
CA THR A 34 10.95 -6.68 3.84
C THR A 34 10.89 -7.76 4.92
N THR A 35 10.47 -7.40 6.12
CA THR A 35 10.42 -8.33 7.26
C THR A 35 9.44 -9.48 7.03
N SER A 36 8.32 -9.21 6.35
CA SER A 36 7.22 -10.17 6.15
C SER A 36 7.45 -11.12 4.98
N GLU A 37 8.07 -10.66 3.90
CA GLU A 37 8.20 -11.44 2.66
C GLU A 37 9.67 -11.79 2.33
N ASN A 38 10.64 -11.19 3.04
CA ASN A 38 12.06 -11.24 2.71
C ASN A 38 12.34 -10.86 1.24
N ILE A 39 11.59 -9.87 0.74
CA ILE A 39 11.69 -9.37 -0.64
C ILE A 39 12.51 -8.09 -0.65
N LYS A 40 13.41 -7.99 -1.62
CA LYS A 40 14.15 -6.77 -1.89
C LYS A 40 13.21 -5.68 -2.42
N VAL A 41 13.13 -4.55 -1.71
CA VAL A 41 12.35 -3.37 -2.09
C VAL A 41 13.27 -2.16 -2.13
N TYR A 42 13.31 -1.50 -3.28
CA TYR A 42 14.03 -0.23 -3.41
C TYR A 42 13.23 0.90 -2.79
N ILE A 43 13.91 1.75 -2.02
CA ILE A 43 13.28 2.84 -1.28
C ILE A 43 12.61 3.82 -2.23
N ASP A 44 13.25 4.16 -3.35
CA ASP A 44 12.69 5.09 -4.34
C ASP A 44 11.48 4.50 -5.08
N GLU A 45 11.47 3.20 -5.36
CA GLU A 45 10.31 2.53 -5.96
C GLU A 45 9.10 2.54 -5.02
N TYR A 46 9.33 2.30 -3.73
CA TYR A 46 8.30 2.39 -2.70
C TYR A 46 7.70 3.81 -2.63
N TYR A 47 8.55 4.84 -2.58
CA TYR A 47 8.08 6.22 -2.57
C TYR A 47 7.33 6.59 -3.85
N LYS A 48 7.82 6.17 -5.01
CA LYS A 48 7.14 6.40 -6.28
C LYS A 48 5.75 5.74 -6.31
N PHE A 49 5.62 4.54 -5.74
CA PHE A 49 4.33 3.89 -5.58
C PHE A 49 3.38 4.71 -4.70
N LEU A 50 3.84 5.20 -3.55
CA LEU A 50 3.03 6.04 -2.66
C LEU A 50 2.60 7.35 -3.33
N GLU A 51 3.51 8.04 -4.02
CA GLU A 51 3.23 9.29 -4.74
C GLU A 51 2.21 9.10 -5.86
N THR A 52 2.37 8.04 -6.65
CA THR A 52 1.43 7.70 -7.72
C THR A 52 0.04 7.37 -7.15
N THR A 53 0.02 6.68 -6.01
CA THR A 53 -1.22 6.31 -5.33
C THR A 53 -1.91 7.55 -4.74
N ASP A 54 -1.18 8.44 -4.06
CA ASP A 54 -1.72 9.70 -3.53
C ASP A 54 -2.34 10.55 -4.63
N ALA A 55 -1.68 10.64 -5.79
CA ALA A 55 -2.23 11.38 -6.94
C ALA A 55 -3.56 10.81 -7.44
N ARG A 56 -3.68 9.48 -7.50
CA ARG A 56 -4.95 8.81 -7.86
C ARG A 56 -6.02 9.04 -6.80
N VAL A 57 -5.66 8.93 -5.52
CA VAL A 57 -6.58 9.15 -4.39
C VAL A 57 -7.11 10.57 -4.38
N ALA A 58 -6.23 11.58 -4.51
CA ALA A 58 -6.62 12.99 -4.53
C ALA A 58 -7.61 13.29 -5.66
N LYS A 59 -7.34 12.76 -6.87
CA LYS A 59 -8.25 12.90 -8.02
C LYS A 59 -9.62 12.27 -7.75
N GLU A 60 -9.64 11.06 -7.20
CA GLU A 60 -10.89 10.34 -6.92
C GLU A 60 -11.70 10.98 -5.78
N LEU A 61 -11.02 11.51 -4.75
CA LEU A 61 -11.67 12.28 -3.68
C LEU A 61 -12.36 13.54 -4.21
N ASP A 62 -11.70 14.28 -5.11
CA ASP A 62 -12.29 15.46 -5.76
C ASP A 62 -13.50 15.10 -6.63
N ILE A 63 -13.43 13.98 -7.37
CA ILE A 63 -14.58 13.46 -8.13
C ILE A 63 -15.74 13.09 -7.19
N LEU A 64 -15.46 12.43 -6.06
CA LEU A 64 -16.48 12.03 -5.09
C LEU A 64 -17.10 13.23 -4.38
N ALA A 65 -16.31 14.25 -4.03
CA ALA A 65 -16.82 15.48 -3.44
C ALA A 65 -17.86 16.13 -4.37
N ARG A 66 -17.51 16.29 -5.66
CA ARG A 66 -18.42 16.83 -6.69
C ARG A 66 -19.67 15.97 -6.86
N LYS A 67 -19.55 14.63 -6.82
CA LYS A 67 -20.71 13.72 -6.89
C LYS A 67 -21.62 13.85 -5.67
N ILE A 68 -21.06 13.95 -4.47
CA ILE A 68 -21.84 14.12 -3.24
C ILE A 68 -22.59 15.46 -3.25
N GLU A 69 -21.93 16.54 -3.65
CA GLU A 69 -22.53 17.88 -3.72
C GLU A 69 -23.64 18.00 -4.78
N SER A 70 -23.48 17.31 -5.92
CA SER A 70 -24.47 17.35 -7.01
C SER A 70 -25.60 16.34 -6.87
N THR A 71 -25.51 15.38 -5.94
CA THR A 71 -26.53 14.36 -5.74
C THR A 71 -27.60 14.88 -4.77
N PRO A 72 -28.89 14.89 -5.15
CA PRO A 72 -29.96 15.35 -4.27
C PRO A 72 -30.11 14.48 -3.01
N ALA A 73 -30.59 15.08 -1.92
CA ALA A 73 -30.62 14.46 -0.59
C ALA A 73 -31.58 13.25 -0.46
N ASP A 74 -32.58 13.16 -1.33
CA ASP A 74 -33.52 12.05 -1.43
C ASP A 74 -32.91 10.77 -2.06
N HIS A 75 -31.73 10.87 -2.68
CA HIS A 75 -30.96 9.71 -3.16
C HIS A 75 -30.03 9.14 -2.07
N GLU A 76 -30.59 8.79 -0.92
CA GLU A 76 -29.85 8.38 0.28
C GLU A 76 -28.88 7.22 0.03
N GLU A 77 -29.29 6.19 -0.71
CA GLU A 77 -28.47 5.01 -1.02
C GLU A 77 -27.26 5.38 -1.89
N THR A 78 -27.45 6.23 -2.91
CA THR A 78 -26.37 6.69 -3.79
C THR A 78 -25.37 7.56 -3.01
N LEU A 79 -25.88 8.45 -2.16
CA LEU A 79 -25.06 9.26 -1.26
C LEU A 79 -24.28 8.38 -0.28
N ALA A 80 -24.90 7.33 0.27
CA ALA A 80 -24.24 6.40 1.17
C ALA A 80 -23.09 5.66 0.48
N PHE A 81 -23.28 5.22 -0.77
CA PHE A 81 -22.22 4.61 -1.58
C PHE A 81 -21.04 5.58 -1.80
N TYR A 82 -21.31 6.84 -2.19
CA TYR A 82 -20.25 7.82 -2.39
C TYR A 82 -19.51 8.16 -1.09
N ARG A 83 -20.24 8.29 0.02
CA ARG A 83 -19.67 8.54 1.35
C ARG A 83 -18.81 7.37 1.81
N ALA A 84 -19.26 6.12 1.65
CA ALA A 84 -18.48 4.94 1.97
C ALA A 84 -17.16 4.90 1.19
N ARG A 85 -17.21 5.11 -0.13
CA ARG A 85 -16.01 5.17 -0.98
C ARG A 85 -15.08 6.30 -0.55
N LYS A 86 -15.63 7.47 -0.22
CA LYS A 86 -14.85 8.63 0.25
C LYS A 86 -14.13 8.32 1.57
N ILE A 87 -14.79 7.71 2.55
CA ILE A 87 -14.18 7.29 3.83
C ILE A 87 -13.00 6.34 3.58
N ILE A 88 -13.16 5.33 2.71
CA ILE A 88 -12.09 4.37 2.38
C ILE A 88 -10.88 5.10 1.79
N LEU A 89 -11.09 6.04 0.87
CA LEU A 89 -10.02 6.81 0.24
C LEU A 89 -9.34 7.78 1.20
N GLU A 90 -10.09 8.43 2.09
CA GLU A 90 -9.52 9.30 3.14
C GLU A 90 -8.65 8.50 4.12
N LEU A 91 -9.06 7.27 4.48
CA LEU A 91 -8.25 6.37 5.29
C LEU A 91 -6.97 5.95 4.57
N LEU A 92 -7.07 5.59 3.29
CA LEU A 92 -5.89 5.28 2.46
C LEU A 92 -4.94 6.48 2.40
N GLN A 93 -5.45 7.69 2.15
CA GLN A 93 -4.64 8.90 2.10
C GLN A 93 -3.91 9.16 3.43
N LYS A 94 -4.61 9.03 4.56
CA LYS A 94 -4.02 9.13 5.90
C LYS A 94 -2.89 8.10 6.09
N CYS A 95 -3.09 6.87 5.64
CA CYS A 95 -2.06 5.84 5.69
C CYS A 95 -0.85 6.24 4.82
N ILE A 96 -1.07 6.70 3.59
CA ILE A 96 0.02 7.17 2.72
C ILE A 96 0.84 8.25 3.43
N TYR A 97 0.19 9.24 4.05
CA TYR A 97 0.89 10.33 4.73
C TYR A 97 1.72 9.86 5.92
N GLN A 98 1.18 8.94 6.71
CA GLN A 98 1.90 8.34 7.83
C GLN A 98 3.14 7.58 7.38
N TYR A 99 3.01 6.71 6.38
CA TYR A 99 4.12 5.89 5.90
C TYR A 99 5.12 6.66 5.04
N TYR A 100 4.66 7.70 4.33
CA TYR A 100 5.52 8.51 3.48
C TYR A 100 6.48 9.38 4.30
N SER A 101 5.97 9.98 5.39
CA SER A 101 6.74 10.92 6.22
C SER A 101 7.55 10.25 7.34
N ASP A 102 7.32 8.97 7.64
CA ASP A 102 8.04 8.25 8.69
C ASP A 102 9.51 8.02 8.30
N ALA A 103 10.42 8.64 9.05
CA ALA A 103 11.87 8.50 8.93
C ALA A 103 12.47 7.61 10.03
N SER A 104 11.65 7.19 11.00
CA SER A 104 12.13 6.55 12.25
C SER A 104 12.26 5.04 12.13
N ASN A 105 11.44 4.41 11.30
CA ASN A 105 11.37 2.96 11.21
C ASN A 105 11.55 2.50 9.76
N ILE A 106 12.70 1.93 9.44
CA ILE A 106 12.98 1.42 8.08
C ILE A 106 12.08 0.24 7.70
N SER A 107 11.48 -0.43 8.69
CA SER A 107 10.51 -1.51 8.48
C SER A 107 9.17 -0.99 7.93
N SER A 108 8.96 0.33 7.90
CA SER A 108 7.83 0.97 7.21
C SER A 108 7.94 0.82 5.68
N ILE A 109 9.15 0.67 5.16
CA ILE A 109 9.39 0.39 3.74
C ILE A 109 9.00 -1.07 3.47
N MET A 110 7.98 -1.24 2.64
CA MET A 110 7.38 -2.54 2.36
C MET A 110 6.96 -2.65 0.90
N THR A 111 6.59 -3.84 0.46
CA THR A 111 6.05 -3.98 -0.89
C THR A 111 4.68 -3.30 -1.02
N PRO A 112 4.26 -2.91 -2.24
CA PRO A 112 2.91 -2.42 -2.50
C PRO A 112 1.81 -3.35 -1.97
N TRP A 113 2.03 -4.66 -2.03
CA TRP A 113 1.07 -5.66 -1.56
C TRP A 113 0.93 -5.64 -0.04
N CYS A 114 2.06 -5.62 0.68
CA CYS A 114 2.07 -5.52 2.13
C CYS A 114 1.39 -4.22 2.59
N PHE A 115 1.67 -3.11 1.91
CA PHE A 115 0.98 -1.84 2.18
C PHE A 115 -0.53 -1.95 1.97
N GLY A 116 -0.97 -2.55 0.86
CA GLY A 116 -2.38 -2.78 0.58
C GLY A 116 -3.08 -3.61 1.67
N THR A 117 -2.42 -4.66 2.19
CA THR A 117 -2.97 -5.45 3.31
C THR A 117 -3.05 -4.67 4.61
N THR A 118 -2.07 -3.80 4.90
CA THR A 118 -2.14 -2.92 6.07
C THR A 118 -3.31 -1.95 5.95
N VAL A 119 -3.52 -1.35 4.78
CA VAL A 119 -4.66 -0.43 4.58
C VAL A 119 -6.00 -1.16 4.70
N LEU A 120 -6.12 -2.38 4.17
CA LEU A 120 -7.32 -3.21 4.35
C LEU A 120 -7.67 -3.38 5.83
N GLU A 121 -6.70 -3.78 6.65
CA GLU A 121 -6.88 -3.97 8.08
C GLU A 121 -7.29 -2.65 8.76
N LYS A 122 -6.69 -1.51 8.38
CA LYS A 122 -7.08 -0.19 8.90
C LYS A 122 -8.52 0.17 8.56
N VAL A 123 -8.99 -0.15 7.36
CA VAL A 123 -10.39 0.07 6.95
C VAL A 123 -11.34 -0.79 7.77
N GLU A 124 -11.03 -2.08 7.96
CA GLU A 124 -11.85 -3.00 8.75
C GLU A 124 -11.94 -2.56 10.23
N ILE A 125 -10.82 -2.13 10.82
CA ILE A 125 -10.79 -1.57 12.17
C ILE A 125 -11.59 -0.27 12.26
N TYR A 126 -11.50 0.61 11.26
CA TYR A 126 -12.23 1.88 11.27
C TYR A 126 -13.73 1.67 11.17
N ARG A 127 -14.16 0.76 10.28
CA ARG A 127 -15.56 0.33 10.15
C ARG A 127 -16.09 -0.23 11.48
N ASP A 128 -15.35 -1.11 12.14
CA ASP A 128 -15.74 -1.66 13.45
C ASP A 128 -15.93 -0.55 14.49
N LYS A 129 -15.00 0.41 14.55
CA LYS A 129 -15.10 1.57 15.45
C LYS A 129 -16.34 2.43 15.18
N ILE A 130 -16.67 2.69 13.91
CA ILE A 130 -17.89 3.40 13.52
C ILE A 130 -19.12 2.63 14.02
N SER A 131 -19.17 1.32 13.77
CA SER A 131 -20.33 0.49 14.16
C SER A 131 -20.57 0.45 15.68
N LYS A 132 -19.52 0.69 16.46
CA LYS A 132 -19.56 0.79 17.93
C LYS A 132 -19.77 2.23 18.44
N GLY A 133 -19.90 3.21 17.55
CA GLY A 133 -20.03 4.63 17.92
C GLY A 133 -18.78 5.24 18.55
N LEU A 134 -17.59 4.64 18.34
CA LEU A 134 -16.33 5.09 18.93
C LEU A 134 -15.66 6.21 18.15
N VAL A 135 -16.14 6.51 16.95
CA VAL A 135 -15.62 7.55 16.05
C VAL A 135 -16.78 8.33 15.47
N LEU A 136 -16.66 9.66 15.47
CA LEU A 136 -17.55 10.57 14.77
C LEU A 136 -16.89 10.97 13.46
N ASP A 137 -17.54 10.67 12.34
CA ASP A 137 -17.05 10.98 10.99
C ASP A 137 -18.08 11.88 10.27
N PRO A 138 -17.67 13.03 9.71
CA PRO A 138 -18.58 13.94 9.02
C PRO A 138 -19.31 13.33 7.82
N ASN A 139 -18.76 12.27 7.23
CA ASN A 139 -19.36 11.59 6.09
C ASN A 139 -20.43 10.56 6.51
N ILE A 140 -20.67 10.39 7.82
CA ILE A 140 -21.61 9.41 8.34
C ILE A 140 -22.88 10.13 8.79
N PRO A 141 -24.03 9.86 8.14
CA PRO A 141 -25.31 10.42 8.57
C PRO A 141 -25.76 9.81 9.90
N GLU A 142 -26.79 10.41 10.51
CA GLU A 142 -27.39 9.94 11.77
C GLU A 142 -27.76 8.44 11.75
N TYR A 143 -28.14 7.92 10.57
CA TYR A 143 -28.37 6.50 10.33
C TYR A 143 -27.27 5.89 9.44
N PRO A 144 -26.21 5.27 10.03
CA PRO A 144 -25.02 4.84 9.30
C PRO A 144 -25.18 3.53 8.51
N PHE A 145 -26.36 2.90 8.53
CA PHE A 145 -26.57 1.53 8.06
C PHE A 145 -26.06 1.30 6.63
N TYR A 146 -26.52 2.10 5.67
CA TYR A 146 -26.11 1.97 4.27
C TYR A 146 -24.62 2.26 4.04
N VAL A 147 -24.06 3.23 4.77
CA VAL A 147 -22.63 3.58 4.65
C VAL A 147 -21.77 2.40 5.12
N LEU A 148 -22.11 1.81 6.27
CA LEU A 148 -21.40 0.64 6.82
C LEU A 148 -21.51 -0.57 5.90
N GLN A 149 -22.71 -0.82 5.36
CA GLN A 149 -22.92 -1.90 4.39
C GLN A 149 -22.02 -1.72 3.16
N TYR A 150 -22.03 -0.53 2.56
CA TYR A 150 -21.19 -0.29 1.39
C TYR A 150 -19.70 -0.33 1.71
N MET A 151 -19.27 0.12 2.89
CA MET A 151 -17.87 -0.03 3.30
C MET A 151 -17.44 -1.50 3.26
N ASP A 152 -18.27 -2.42 3.75
CA ASP A 152 -17.98 -3.87 3.73
C ASP A 152 -17.99 -4.44 2.31
N GLU A 153 -18.85 -3.92 1.43
CA GLU A 153 -18.98 -4.44 0.06
C GLU A 153 -17.85 -3.95 -0.87
N ILE A 154 -17.43 -2.68 -0.73
CA ILE A 154 -16.65 -2.01 -1.78
C ILE A 154 -15.18 -1.77 -1.41
N TYR A 155 -14.77 -1.92 -0.14
CA TYR A 155 -13.42 -1.56 0.30
C TYR A 155 -12.31 -2.28 -0.49
N LYS A 156 -12.41 -3.59 -0.66
CA LYS A 156 -11.45 -4.38 -1.44
C LYS A 156 -11.37 -3.91 -2.88
N LYS A 157 -12.52 -3.76 -3.55
CA LYS A 157 -12.59 -3.33 -4.95
C LYS A 157 -12.01 -1.92 -5.13
N THR A 158 -12.38 -1.00 -4.25
CA THR A 158 -11.90 0.39 -4.26
C THR A 158 -10.37 0.43 -4.12
N LEU A 159 -9.82 -0.32 -3.18
CA LEU A 159 -8.36 -0.37 -2.98
C LEU A 159 -7.64 -1.00 -4.19
N LEU A 160 -8.18 -2.08 -4.77
CA LEU A 160 -7.62 -2.69 -5.98
C LEU A 160 -7.59 -1.71 -7.16
N GLU A 161 -8.69 -0.97 -7.37
CA GLU A 161 -8.80 0.05 -8.42
C GLU A 161 -7.73 1.14 -8.25
N ILE A 162 -7.56 1.65 -7.03
CA ILE A 162 -6.63 2.75 -6.73
C ILE A 162 -5.17 2.28 -6.83
N PHE A 163 -4.86 1.11 -6.28
CA PHE A 163 -3.53 0.52 -6.35
C PHE A 163 -3.17 -0.02 -7.73
N ASP A 164 -4.15 -0.16 -8.64
CA ASP A 164 -3.98 -0.79 -9.96
C ASP A 164 -3.44 -2.21 -9.82
N PHE A 165 -4.05 -2.94 -8.87
CA PHE A 165 -3.74 -4.34 -8.59
C PHE A 165 -4.68 -5.27 -9.35
N PRO A 166 -4.22 -6.49 -9.69
CA PRO A 166 -5.11 -7.52 -10.23
C PRO A 166 -6.27 -7.83 -9.28
N GLU A 167 -7.45 -8.16 -9.81
CA GLU A 167 -8.66 -8.43 -9.00
C GLU A 167 -8.46 -9.48 -7.90
N LYS A 168 -7.51 -10.41 -8.10
CA LYS A 168 -7.20 -11.49 -7.17
C LYS A 168 -6.16 -11.11 -6.11
N ALA A 169 -5.59 -9.91 -6.13
CA ALA A 169 -4.44 -9.54 -5.30
C ALA A 169 -4.70 -9.64 -3.78
N PHE A 170 -5.95 -9.46 -3.35
CA PHE A 170 -6.36 -9.62 -1.94
C PHE A 170 -6.97 -10.99 -1.61
N SER A 171 -6.95 -11.94 -2.55
CA SER A 171 -7.33 -13.32 -2.24
C SER A 171 -6.14 -14.06 -1.65
N MET A 172 -6.35 -14.74 -0.50
CA MET A 172 -5.34 -15.57 0.16
C MET A 172 -4.62 -16.50 -0.83
N ARG A 173 -5.38 -17.20 -1.68
CA ARG A 173 -4.83 -18.13 -2.68
C ARG A 173 -3.88 -17.47 -3.68
N TRP A 174 -4.18 -16.27 -4.13
CA TRP A 174 -3.30 -15.54 -5.05
C TRP A 174 -2.07 -15.01 -4.34
N GLN A 175 -2.22 -14.47 -3.11
CA GLN A 175 -1.09 -14.02 -2.29
C GLN A 175 -0.07 -15.14 -2.06
N TYR A 176 -0.53 -16.35 -1.70
CA TYR A 176 0.34 -17.53 -1.59
C TYR A 176 0.96 -17.93 -2.93
N THR A 177 0.19 -17.93 -4.02
CA THR A 177 0.71 -18.28 -5.35
C THR A 177 1.80 -17.32 -5.80
N GLU A 178 1.64 -16.04 -5.53
CA GLU A 178 2.58 -14.99 -5.92
C GLU A 178 3.84 -15.02 -5.04
N LEU A 179 3.69 -15.24 -3.73
CA LEU A 179 4.80 -15.56 -2.83
C LEU A 179 5.60 -16.76 -3.36
N LEU A 180 4.93 -17.88 -3.69
CA LEU A 180 5.58 -19.08 -4.22
C LEU A 180 6.32 -18.82 -5.53
N LYS A 181 5.72 -18.09 -6.48
CA LYS A 181 6.38 -17.69 -7.74
C LYS A 181 7.65 -16.89 -7.48
N ARG A 182 7.62 -15.96 -6.52
CA ARG A 182 8.77 -15.12 -6.16
C ARG A 182 9.85 -15.94 -5.47
N TYR A 183 9.50 -16.79 -4.51
CA TYR A 183 10.46 -17.72 -3.90
C TYR A 183 11.09 -18.63 -4.94
N SER A 184 10.31 -19.16 -5.88
CA SER A 184 10.83 -19.95 -7.00
C SER A 184 11.84 -19.17 -7.84
N LYS A 185 11.54 -17.90 -8.16
CA LYS A 185 12.48 -17.03 -8.89
C LYS A 185 13.78 -16.79 -8.12
N VAL A 186 13.69 -16.54 -6.80
CA VAL A 186 14.88 -16.36 -5.95
C VAL A 186 15.71 -17.64 -5.90
N LEU A 187 15.09 -18.80 -5.73
CA LEU A 187 15.78 -20.10 -5.74
C LEU A 187 16.46 -20.37 -7.09
N SER A 188 15.79 -20.06 -8.20
CA SER A 188 16.40 -20.16 -9.53
C SER A 188 17.62 -19.25 -9.67
N ASN A 189 17.55 -18.02 -9.17
CA ASN A 189 18.68 -17.09 -9.20
C ASN A 189 19.86 -17.57 -8.35
N VAL A 190 19.60 -18.12 -7.16
CA VAL A 190 20.63 -18.71 -6.28
C VAL A 190 21.26 -19.94 -6.94
N SER A 191 20.44 -20.82 -7.52
CA SER A 191 20.91 -22.00 -8.24
C SER A 191 21.81 -21.62 -9.41
N ASN A 192 21.40 -20.64 -10.23
CA ASN A 192 22.21 -20.13 -11.34
C ASN A 192 23.52 -19.50 -10.84
N SER A 193 23.47 -18.75 -9.74
CA SER A 193 24.66 -18.14 -9.14
C SER A 193 25.65 -19.20 -8.65
N LEU A 194 25.16 -20.25 -7.98
CA LEU A 194 25.98 -21.38 -7.53
C LEU A 194 26.57 -22.16 -8.72
N GLN A 195 25.78 -22.40 -9.77
CA GLN A 195 26.28 -23.03 -11.00
C GLN A 195 27.38 -22.19 -11.66
N ASN A 196 27.24 -20.86 -11.70
CA ASN A 196 28.25 -19.95 -12.22
C ASN A 196 29.53 -19.93 -11.37
N VAL A 197 29.41 -20.02 -10.04
CA VAL A 197 30.58 -20.15 -9.15
C VAL A 197 31.27 -21.51 -9.35
N LEU A 198 30.50 -22.59 -9.43
CA LEU A 198 31.04 -23.93 -9.68
C LEU A 198 31.72 -24.04 -11.06
N SER A 199 31.17 -23.38 -12.10
CA SER A 199 31.81 -23.34 -13.42
C SER A 199 33.09 -22.51 -13.41
N MET A 200 33.12 -21.37 -12.71
CA MET A 200 34.34 -20.59 -12.51
C MET A 200 35.43 -21.38 -11.78
N ILE A 201 35.10 -22.08 -10.68
CA ILE A 201 36.07 -22.92 -9.95
C ILE A 201 36.61 -24.04 -10.84
N LYS A 202 35.77 -24.65 -11.69
CA LYS A 202 36.21 -25.67 -12.65
C LYS A 202 37.14 -25.11 -13.72
N SER A 203 36.95 -23.88 -14.19
CA SER A 203 37.82 -23.24 -15.17
C SER A 203 39.16 -22.77 -14.61
N TYR A 204 39.25 -22.49 -13.30
CA TYR A 204 40.51 -22.14 -12.62
C TYR A 204 41.36 -23.37 -12.25
N GLY A 205 40.80 -24.58 -12.34
CA GLY A 205 41.48 -25.84 -12.05
C GLY A 205 42.11 -26.54 -13.28
N GLN A 206 42.14 -25.88 -14.43
CA GLN A 206 42.93 -26.23 -15.62
C GLN A 206 44.08 -25.23 -15.79
#